data_AF-A0A3D4P6W7-F1
#
_entry.id   AF-A0A3D4P6W7-F1
#
_cell.length_a   1.000
_cell.length_b   1.000
_cell.length_c   1.000
_cell.angle_alpha   90.00
_cell.angle_beta   90.00
_cell.angle_gamma   90.00
#
_symmetry.space_group_name_H-M   'P 1'
#
loop_
_entity.id
_entity.type
_entity.pdbx_description
1 polymer ?
#
loop_
_entity_poly.entity_id
_entity_poly.type
_entity_poly.pdbx_seq_one_letter_code
_entity_poly.pdbx_strand_id
1 'polypeptide(L)'
;VHDIGKNIVGVVLKCNNFEVIDLGVMVACDKILDTAIEVGADVIGLSGLITPSLDEMVAVAQEMQRRGMTTPLLIGGATTSAKHTAVKIAPEYKQIVAHVGDASLSVPVVEALIDAEKRPIFAEKILKEQERDRKMFGKRQERKLVSYDHAYENRFATDWETVDIPTPDFLGLRVLDDFPLEEIRPYIDWSPFFQTWSLIGKYPKILQDDVIGKEAQKLFDEANQMLDKVIAEKWLTAKGVYGFWPANTVRDDVVLYTPESTLEEREELVRFPMLRQQWERKGQSNFRSLSDYVAPVDSGRRDYVGAFAVTTGLGIEAPLERFEAEHDDYQSIMLKAIADRLAEAFAEALHA
;
A
#
# COMPACT_ATOMS: atom_id res chain seq x y z
N VAL A 1 -7.02 3.30 7.79
CA VAL A 1 -5.79 3.97 7.28
C VAL A 1 -4.60 3.24 7.87
N HIS A 2 -4.29 2.11 7.25
CA HIS A 2 -3.42 1.02 7.68
C HIS A 2 -2.29 1.34 8.68
N ASP A 3 -2.32 0.69 9.85
CA ASP A 3 -1.32 0.80 10.91
C ASP A 3 -0.76 -0.54 11.42
N ILE A 4 -1.09 -1.67 10.78
CA ILE A 4 -0.69 -3.00 11.23
C ILE A 4 0.83 -3.08 11.45
N GLY A 5 1.62 -2.70 10.45
CA GLY A 5 3.09 -2.69 10.56
C GLY A 5 3.62 -1.74 11.65
N LYS A 6 2.95 -0.61 11.89
CA LYS A 6 3.28 0.32 12.98
C LYS A 6 3.00 -0.31 14.33
N ASN A 7 1.85 -0.99 14.51
CA ASN A 7 1.52 -1.66 15.76
C ASN A 7 2.51 -2.79 16.07
N ILE A 8 2.92 -3.58 15.06
CA ILE A 8 3.94 -4.62 15.24
C ILE A 8 5.26 -4.00 15.71
N VAL A 9 5.75 -2.92 15.07
CA VAL A 9 6.95 -2.20 15.52
C VAL A 9 6.80 -1.71 16.96
N GLY A 10 5.64 -1.13 17.30
CA GLY A 10 5.35 -0.65 18.65
C GLY A 10 5.42 -1.75 19.70
N VAL A 11 4.80 -2.91 19.45
CA VAL A 11 4.85 -4.07 20.35
C VAL A 11 6.29 -4.58 20.48
N VAL A 12 7.00 -4.76 19.37
CA VAL A 12 8.38 -5.25 19.37
C VAL A 12 9.31 -4.33 20.17
N LEU A 13 9.17 -3.00 20.05
CA LEU A 13 9.93 -2.04 20.85
C LEU A 13 9.55 -2.10 22.34
N LYS A 14 8.25 -2.16 22.68
CA LYS A 14 7.81 -2.32 24.08
C LYS A 14 8.36 -3.60 24.73
N CYS A 15 8.42 -4.71 23.99
CA CYS A 15 9.04 -5.95 24.45
C CYS A 15 10.54 -5.81 24.77
N ASN A 16 11.21 -4.80 24.21
CA ASN A 16 12.61 -4.47 24.46
C ASN A 16 12.76 -3.27 25.40
N ASN A 17 11.76 -3.04 26.26
CA ASN A 17 11.77 -2.05 27.34
C ASN A 17 11.87 -0.60 26.85
N PHE A 18 11.41 -0.32 25.63
CA PHE A 18 11.19 1.04 25.14
C PHE A 18 9.80 1.53 25.50
N GLU A 19 9.69 2.80 25.88
CA GLU A 19 8.40 3.50 25.92
C GLU A 19 8.01 3.90 24.49
N VAL A 20 6.81 3.51 24.06
CA VAL A 20 6.30 3.81 22.72
C VAL A 20 5.00 4.59 22.84
N ILE A 21 5.04 5.84 22.38
CA ILE A 21 3.87 6.73 22.30
C ILE A 21 3.33 6.68 20.87
N ASP A 22 2.24 5.95 20.68
CA ASP A 22 1.57 5.85 19.38
C ASP A 22 0.56 7.00 19.22
N LEU A 23 0.83 7.92 18.28
CA LEU A 23 -0.05 9.06 18.00
C LEU A 23 -1.23 8.72 17.07
N GLY A 24 -1.31 7.49 16.58
CA GLY A 24 -2.34 7.01 15.68
C GLY A 24 -1.98 7.18 14.20
N VAL A 25 -2.98 7.51 13.39
CA VAL A 25 -2.89 7.61 11.92
C VAL A 25 -3.41 8.97 11.46
N MET A 26 -2.97 9.44 10.29
CA MET A 26 -3.30 10.78 9.77
C MET A 26 -2.96 11.91 10.76
N VAL A 27 -1.83 11.76 11.46
CA VAL A 27 -1.36 12.73 12.44
C VAL A 27 -0.65 13.88 11.74
N ALA A 28 -1.05 15.12 12.02
CA ALA A 28 -0.40 16.30 11.46
C ALA A 28 1.07 16.43 11.91
N CYS A 29 1.92 16.97 11.04
CA CYS A 29 3.34 17.19 11.31
C CYS A 29 3.57 17.94 12.62
N ASP A 30 2.87 19.06 12.84
CA ASP A 30 3.03 19.86 14.06
C ASP A 30 2.75 19.03 15.32
N LYS A 31 1.68 18.23 15.33
CA LYS A 31 1.34 17.38 16.48
C LYS A 31 2.42 16.33 16.75
N ILE A 32 3.01 15.73 15.72
CA ILE A 32 4.10 14.75 15.88
C ILE A 32 5.29 15.41 16.58
N LEU A 33 5.69 16.59 16.10
CA LEU A 33 6.89 17.28 16.58
C LEU A 33 6.66 17.93 17.95
N ASP A 34 5.49 18.51 18.19
CA ASP A 34 5.11 19.10 19.48
C ASP A 34 5.10 18.04 20.57
N THR A 35 4.45 16.89 20.33
CA THR A 35 4.44 15.79 21.30
C THR A 35 5.85 15.23 21.53
N ALA A 36 6.67 15.08 20.48
CA ALA A 36 8.04 14.62 20.65
C ALA A 36 8.90 15.55 21.52
N ILE A 37 8.67 16.87 21.44
CA ILE A 37 9.33 17.86 22.31
C ILE A 37 8.79 17.77 23.73
N GLU A 38 7.47 17.71 23.90
CA GLU A 38 6.79 17.66 25.21
C GLU A 38 7.25 16.47 26.06
N VAL A 39 7.34 15.29 25.44
CA VAL A 39 7.70 14.04 26.11
C VAL A 39 9.21 13.80 26.17
N GLY A 40 10.01 14.66 25.51
CA GLY A 40 11.46 14.48 25.41
C GLY A 40 11.87 13.23 24.64
N ALA A 41 11.20 12.92 23.52
CA ALA A 41 11.40 11.69 22.78
C ALA A 41 12.85 11.55 22.23
N ASP A 42 13.43 10.37 22.42
CA ASP A 42 14.78 10.04 21.93
C ASP A 42 14.83 9.73 20.43
N VAL A 43 13.73 9.24 19.84
CA VAL A 43 13.60 8.90 18.42
C VAL A 43 12.17 9.21 17.95
N ILE A 44 12.02 9.76 16.75
CA ILE A 44 10.72 9.93 16.08
C ILE A 44 10.58 8.91 14.96
N GLY A 45 9.50 8.14 14.94
CA GLY A 45 9.21 7.16 13.89
C GLY A 45 8.03 7.56 13.01
N LEU A 46 8.20 7.47 11.69
CA LEU A 46 7.15 7.71 10.70
C LEU A 46 6.83 6.44 9.93
N SER A 47 5.53 6.16 9.75
CA SER A 47 5.03 5.03 8.97
C SER A 47 4.18 5.52 7.80
N GLY A 48 4.41 4.98 6.60
CA GLY A 48 3.69 5.35 5.37
C GLY A 48 3.26 4.13 4.55
N LEU A 49 2.01 4.14 4.08
CA LEU A 49 1.47 3.08 3.23
C LEU A 49 1.45 3.46 1.74
N ILE A 50 1.08 4.70 1.41
CA ILE A 50 0.83 5.14 0.03
C ILE A 50 1.85 6.19 -0.42
N THR A 51 2.01 6.37 -1.73
CA THR A 51 3.03 7.28 -2.30
C THR A 51 2.93 8.72 -1.77
N PRO A 52 1.74 9.32 -1.58
CA PRO A 52 1.64 10.66 -0.95
C PRO A 52 2.23 10.73 0.46
N SER A 53 2.26 9.62 1.21
CA SER A 53 2.88 9.59 2.54
C SER A 53 4.39 9.86 2.50
N LEU A 54 5.05 9.64 1.36
CA LEU A 54 6.47 9.93 1.21
C LEU A 54 6.74 11.43 1.20
N ASP A 55 5.86 12.23 0.60
CA ASP A 55 5.99 13.70 0.58
C ASP A 55 5.76 14.28 1.99
N GLU A 56 4.81 13.71 2.75
CA GLU A 56 4.61 14.07 4.16
C GLU A 56 5.85 13.79 5.01
N MET A 57 6.54 12.66 4.79
CA MET A 57 7.80 12.36 5.50
C MET A 57 8.91 13.36 5.17
N VAL A 58 8.97 13.86 3.92
CA VAL A 58 9.89 14.94 3.52
C VAL A 58 9.55 16.22 4.25
N ALA A 59 8.26 16.60 4.30
CA ALA A 59 7.80 17.79 5.01
C ALA A 59 8.13 17.73 6.51
N VAL A 60 7.94 16.57 7.16
CA VAL A 60 8.34 16.37 8.56
C VAL A 60 9.84 16.56 8.75
N ALA A 61 10.69 16.00 7.88
CA ALA A 61 12.14 16.17 7.96
C ALA A 61 12.57 17.65 7.81
N GLN A 62 11.96 18.37 6.87
CA GLN A 62 12.18 19.81 6.69
C GLN A 62 11.78 20.61 7.92
N GLU A 63 10.64 20.27 8.52
CA GLU A 63 10.13 20.95 9.70
C GLU A 63 10.97 20.67 10.95
N MET A 64 11.43 19.42 11.13
CA MET A 64 12.41 19.08 12.17
C MET A 64 13.70 19.90 12.03
N GLN A 65 14.18 20.08 10.79
CA GLN A 65 15.34 20.92 10.51
C GLN A 65 15.09 22.39 10.80
N ARG A 66 13.91 22.91 10.45
CA ARG A 66 13.50 24.29 10.70
C ARG A 66 13.39 24.60 12.18
N ARG A 67 12.88 23.65 12.97
CA ARG A 67 12.75 23.73 14.43
C ARG A 67 14.08 23.47 15.18
N GLY A 68 15.14 23.13 14.47
CA GLY A 68 16.47 22.88 15.06
C GLY A 68 16.54 21.61 15.90
N MET A 69 15.69 20.62 15.61
CA MET A 69 15.65 19.36 16.35
C MET A 69 16.95 18.56 16.18
N THR A 70 17.28 17.77 17.20
CA THR A 70 18.46 16.88 17.23
C THR A 70 18.09 15.40 17.30
N THR A 71 16.81 15.10 17.47
CA THR A 71 16.24 13.76 17.59
C THR A 71 16.37 13.00 16.26
N PRO A 72 16.93 11.78 16.24
CA PRO A 72 16.92 10.94 15.05
C PRO A 72 15.53 10.66 14.49
N LEU A 73 15.46 10.52 13.16
CA LEU A 73 14.24 10.23 12.42
C LEU A 73 14.28 8.82 11.85
N LEU A 74 13.30 7.99 12.20
CA LEU A 74 13.12 6.63 11.70
C LEU A 74 12.02 6.61 10.64
N ILE A 75 12.30 6.03 9.48
CA ILE A 75 11.38 5.95 8.34
C ILE A 75 11.06 4.48 8.05
N GLY A 76 9.78 4.13 7.99
CA GLY A 76 9.32 2.78 7.65
C GLY A 76 7.93 2.76 6.99
N GLY A 77 7.49 1.57 6.60
CA GLY A 77 6.19 1.35 5.93
C GLY A 77 6.33 0.95 4.46
N ALA A 78 5.24 0.47 3.86
CA ALA A 78 5.25 -0.29 2.61
C ALA A 78 5.81 0.48 1.40
N THR A 79 5.60 1.79 1.33
CA THR A 79 6.10 2.63 0.23
C THR A 79 7.50 3.18 0.46
N THR A 80 8.04 3.03 1.67
CA THR A 80 9.36 3.53 2.00
C THR A 80 10.46 2.61 1.47
N SER A 81 11.62 3.19 1.19
CA SER A 81 12.81 2.43 0.83
C SER A 81 14.06 3.16 1.28
N ALA A 82 15.15 2.42 1.49
CA ALA A 82 16.46 2.99 1.80
C ALA A 82 16.87 4.01 0.74
N LYS A 83 16.59 3.71 -0.53
CA LYS A 83 16.89 4.60 -1.66
C LYS A 83 16.08 5.88 -1.64
N HIS A 84 14.77 5.81 -1.46
CA HIS A 84 13.93 7.01 -1.37
C HIS A 84 14.37 7.88 -0.19
N THR A 85 14.56 7.26 0.98
CA THR A 85 15.02 7.92 2.19
C THR A 85 16.35 8.66 1.96
N ALA A 86 17.34 8.00 1.36
CA ALA A 86 18.65 8.58 1.08
C ALA A 86 18.62 9.78 0.11
N VAL A 87 17.70 9.77 -0.86
CA VAL A 87 17.64 10.73 -1.98
C VAL A 87 16.70 11.90 -1.70
N LYS A 88 15.62 11.68 -0.96
CA LYS A 88 14.52 12.65 -0.81
C LYS A 88 14.29 13.12 0.62
N ILE A 89 14.50 12.27 1.63
CA ILE A 89 14.18 12.60 3.03
C ILE A 89 15.43 13.05 3.79
N ALA A 90 16.48 12.22 3.76
CA ALA A 90 17.73 12.48 4.49
C ALA A 90 18.42 13.81 4.14
N PRO A 91 18.39 14.32 2.90
CA PRO A 91 18.98 15.63 2.59
C PRO A 91 18.30 16.81 3.31
N GLU A 92 17.05 16.66 3.73
CA GLU A 92 16.26 17.73 4.33
C GLU A 92 16.49 17.89 5.84
N TYR A 93 17.17 16.93 6.48
CA TYR A 93 17.43 16.94 7.92
C TYR A 93 18.86 16.54 8.24
N LYS A 94 19.59 17.41 8.97
CA LYS A 94 21.03 17.23 9.24
C LYS A 94 21.35 16.11 10.23
N GLN A 95 20.38 15.64 11.00
CA GLN A 95 20.58 14.53 11.93
C GLN A 95 20.38 13.18 11.25
N ILE A 96 20.52 12.11 12.03
CA ILE A 96 20.41 10.74 11.51
C ILE A 96 18.96 10.50 11.04
N VAL A 97 18.83 10.19 9.75
CA VAL A 97 17.59 9.66 9.16
C VAL A 97 17.83 8.21 8.77
N ALA A 98 17.19 7.26 9.44
CA ALA A 98 17.38 5.83 9.23
C ALA A 98 16.13 5.19 8.61
N HIS A 99 16.32 4.43 7.53
CA HIS A 99 15.25 3.58 6.97
C HIS A 99 15.29 2.21 7.64
N VAL A 100 14.13 1.71 8.05
CA VAL A 100 13.97 0.36 8.60
C VAL A 100 12.94 -0.40 7.76
N GLY A 101 13.40 -1.47 7.13
CA GLY A 101 12.58 -2.26 6.21
C GLY A 101 11.68 -3.30 6.87
N ASP A 102 11.93 -3.65 8.13
CA ASP A 102 11.20 -4.71 8.84
C ASP A 102 11.12 -4.43 10.35
N ALA A 103 10.04 -4.85 11.00
CA ALA A 103 9.83 -4.61 12.42
C ALA A 103 10.89 -5.26 13.32
N SER A 104 11.42 -6.44 12.97
CA SER A 104 12.49 -7.10 13.72
C SER A 104 13.79 -6.31 13.73
N LEU A 105 14.01 -5.45 12.73
CA LEU A 105 15.18 -4.60 12.62
C LEU A 105 15.02 -3.26 13.38
N SER A 106 13.83 -2.95 13.89
CA SER A 106 13.59 -1.69 14.60
C SER A 106 14.38 -1.60 15.90
N VAL A 107 14.42 -2.67 16.70
CA VAL A 107 15.12 -2.73 18.00
C VAL A 107 16.61 -2.41 17.87
N PRO A 108 17.41 -3.17 17.07
CA PRO A 108 18.84 -2.91 16.99
C PRO A 108 19.16 -1.52 16.41
N VAL A 109 18.26 -0.96 15.59
CA VAL A 109 18.41 0.40 15.06
C VAL A 109 18.14 1.45 16.15
N VAL A 110 17.04 1.33 16.90
CA VAL A 110 16.73 2.27 17.98
C VAL A 110 17.80 2.22 19.07
N GLU A 111 18.24 1.03 19.48
CA GLU A 111 19.35 0.86 20.43
C GLU A 111 20.62 1.58 19.95
N ALA A 112 20.99 1.42 18.68
CA ALA A 112 22.15 2.08 18.10
C ALA A 112 21.99 3.61 18.04
N LEU A 113 20.77 4.12 17.92
CA LEU A 113 20.49 5.57 17.84
C LEU A 113 20.55 6.27 19.20
N ILE A 114 20.22 5.57 20.29
CA ILE A 114 20.21 6.15 21.64
C ILE A 114 21.51 5.92 22.41
N ASP A 115 22.28 4.90 22.05
CA ASP A 115 23.56 4.57 22.69
C ASP A 115 24.66 5.56 22.26
N ALA A 116 25.28 6.23 23.23
CA ALA A 116 26.26 7.30 22.99
C ALA A 116 27.53 6.82 22.26
N GLU A 117 27.92 5.56 22.42
CA GLU A 117 29.11 4.98 21.77
C GLU A 117 28.77 4.42 20.39
N LYS A 118 27.60 3.80 20.24
CA LYS A 118 27.16 3.20 18.97
C LYS A 118 26.61 4.23 18.00
N ARG A 119 25.99 5.32 18.48
CA ARG A 119 25.34 6.33 17.63
C ARG A 119 26.28 6.96 16.60
N PRO A 120 27.51 7.39 16.93
CA PRO A 120 28.45 7.92 15.94
C PRO A 120 28.85 6.88 14.88
N ILE A 121 29.07 5.62 15.30
CA ILE A 121 29.44 4.51 14.41
C ILE A 121 28.29 4.21 13.44
N PHE A 122 27.06 4.16 13.97
CA PHE A 122 25.86 3.92 13.19
C PHE A 122 25.58 5.07 12.22
N ALA A 123 25.73 6.32 12.66
CA ALA A 123 25.60 7.51 11.81
C ALA A 123 26.57 7.46 10.62
N GLU A 124 27.84 7.11 10.85
CA GLU A 124 28.84 7.00 9.77
C GLU A 124 28.46 5.92 8.76
N LYS A 125 27.99 4.75 9.24
CA LYS A 125 27.51 3.67 8.39
C LYS A 125 26.34 4.11 7.51
N ILE A 126 25.30 4.71 8.12
CA ILE A 126 24.11 5.17 7.39
C ILE A 126 24.46 6.24 6.36
N LEU A 127 25.30 7.23 6.72
CA LEU A 127 25.73 8.27 5.79
C LEU A 127 26.48 7.69 4.58
N LYS A 128 27.35 6.70 4.79
CA LYS A 128 28.04 5.99 3.70
C LYS A 128 27.07 5.24 2.78
N GLU A 129 26.10 4.54 3.35
CA GLU A 129 25.07 3.82 2.60
C GLU A 129 24.18 4.77 1.79
N GLN A 130 23.74 5.87 2.40
CA GLN A 130 22.93 6.88 1.73
C GLN A 130 23.69 7.58 0.61
N GLU A 131 24.97 7.89 0.81
CA GLU A 131 25.80 8.50 -0.22
C GLU A 131 26.01 7.57 -1.42
N ARG A 132 26.21 6.27 -1.16
CA ARG A 132 26.23 5.25 -2.22
C ARG A 132 24.90 5.25 -2.98
N ASP A 133 23.78 5.25 -2.28
CA ASP A 133 22.46 5.15 -2.89
C ASP A 133 22.10 6.41 -3.70
N ARG A 134 22.50 7.60 -3.24
CA ARG A 134 22.40 8.86 -4.00
C ARG A 134 23.23 8.82 -5.29
N LYS A 135 24.49 8.38 -5.22
CA LYS A 135 25.34 8.21 -6.41
C LYS A 135 24.75 7.23 -7.41
N MET A 136 24.23 6.10 -6.92
CA MET A 136 23.55 5.10 -7.76
C MET A 136 22.24 5.64 -8.36
N PHE A 137 21.53 6.51 -7.65
CA PHE A 137 20.32 7.17 -8.18
C PHE A 137 20.68 8.16 -9.30
N GLY A 138 21.69 9.01 -9.10
CA GLY A 138 22.16 9.95 -10.11
C GLY A 138 22.55 9.26 -11.43
N LYS A 139 23.26 8.12 -11.36
CA LYS A 139 23.59 7.32 -12.56
C LYS A 139 22.37 6.73 -13.28
N ARG A 140 21.25 6.50 -12.58
CA ARG A 140 20.01 5.99 -13.19
C ARG A 140 19.20 7.06 -13.92
N GLN A 141 19.54 8.34 -13.80
CA GLN A 141 18.91 9.38 -14.62
C GLN A 141 19.34 9.33 -16.10
N GLU A 142 20.35 8.52 -16.44
CA GLU A 142 20.72 8.19 -17.84
C GLU A 142 19.75 7.18 -18.51
N ARG A 143 18.52 7.02 -18.00
CA ARG A 143 17.50 6.25 -18.71
C ARG A 143 17.14 6.99 -19.99
N LYS A 144 17.38 6.35 -21.13
CA LYS A 144 16.93 6.87 -22.43
C LYS A 144 15.39 6.90 -22.42
N LEU A 145 14.84 8.10 -22.40
CA LEU A 145 13.41 8.34 -22.57
C LEU A 145 13.15 8.65 -24.04
N VAL A 146 12.07 8.11 -24.57
CA VAL A 146 11.57 8.48 -25.90
C VAL A 146 10.59 9.65 -25.78
N SER A 147 10.39 10.39 -26.87
CA SER A 147 9.31 11.38 -26.92
C SER A 147 7.96 10.70 -26.72
N TYR A 148 6.99 11.47 -26.22
CA TYR A 148 5.62 11.00 -26.05
C TYR A 148 5.04 10.49 -27.38
N ASP A 149 5.19 11.27 -28.46
CA ASP A 149 4.66 10.90 -29.78
C ASP A 149 5.25 9.57 -30.27
N HIS A 150 6.55 9.36 -30.10
CA HIS A 150 7.18 8.09 -30.45
C HIS A 150 6.63 6.93 -29.62
N ALA A 151 6.43 7.11 -28.32
CA ALA A 151 5.82 6.09 -27.47
C ALA A 151 4.39 5.76 -27.90
N TYR A 152 3.60 6.79 -28.26
CA TYR A 152 2.22 6.63 -28.70
C TYR A 152 2.10 5.95 -30.08
N GLU A 153 2.99 6.29 -31.02
CA GLU A 153 3.11 5.62 -32.32
C GLU A 153 3.48 4.15 -32.16
N ASN A 154 4.32 3.83 -31.17
CA ASN A 154 4.78 2.47 -30.86
C ASN A 154 4.02 1.87 -29.65
N ARG A 155 2.73 2.18 -29.52
CA ARG A 155 1.87 1.62 -28.47
C ARG A 155 1.57 0.13 -28.69
N PHE A 156 1.02 -0.53 -27.68
CA PHE A 156 0.37 -1.81 -27.92
C PHE A 156 -0.88 -1.58 -28.78
N ALA A 157 -1.03 -2.37 -29.84
CA ALA A 157 -2.19 -2.31 -30.72
C ALA A 157 -2.73 -3.71 -30.94
N THR A 158 -4.05 -3.81 -31.05
CA THR A 158 -4.77 -5.01 -31.46
C THR A 158 -5.59 -4.69 -32.70
N ASP A 159 -6.06 -5.72 -33.40
CA ASP A 159 -7.00 -5.56 -34.49
C ASP A 159 -8.40 -5.27 -33.93
N TRP A 160 -8.74 -3.99 -33.85
CA TRP A 160 -10.03 -3.53 -33.34
C TRP A 160 -11.21 -3.93 -34.24
N GLU A 161 -10.98 -4.30 -35.50
CA GLU A 161 -12.06 -4.75 -36.38
C GLU A 161 -12.52 -6.16 -36.01
N THR A 162 -11.60 -7.01 -35.53
CA THR A 162 -11.86 -8.44 -35.31
C THR A 162 -11.84 -8.87 -33.84
N VAL A 163 -11.26 -8.07 -32.94
CA VAL A 163 -11.22 -8.39 -31.51
C VAL A 163 -12.63 -8.56 -30.95
N ASP A 164 -12.81 -9.62 -30.16
CA ASP A 164 -14.04 -9.87 -29.43
C ASP A 164 -14.12 -8.95 -28.22
N ILE A 165 -15.19 -8.15 -28.15
CA ILE A 165 -15.44 -7.21 -27.05
C ILE A 165 -16.77 -7.62 -26.43
N PRO A 166 -16.75 -8.34 -25.29
CA PRO A 166 -17.96 -8.78 -24.65
C PRO A 166 -18.77 -7.58 -24.16
N THR A 167 -20.08 -7.65 -24.31
CA THR A 167 -20.99 -6.66 -23.73
C THR A 167 -21.34 -7.08 -22.30
N PRO A 168 -21.16 -6.21 -21.29
CA PRO A 168 -21.60 -6.48 -19.94
C PRO A 168 -23.10 -6.76 -19.85
N ASP A 169 -23.50 -7.67 -18.96
CA ASP A 169 -24.93 -8.01 -18.75
C ASP A 169 -25.78 -6.83 -18.23
N PHE A 170 -25.13 -5.79 -17.73
CA PHE A 170 -25.77 -4.55 -17.30
C PHE A 170 -24.80 -3.37 -17.43
N LEU A 171 -25.36 -2.16 -17.47
CA LEU A 171 -24.62 -0.91 -17.40
C LEU A 171 -25.09 -0.08 -16.20
N GLY A 172 -24.21 0.78 -15.70
CA GLY A 172 -24.43 1.58 -14.51
C GLY A 172 -24.00 0.88 -13.22
N LEU A 173 -24.44 1.42 -12.08
CA LEU A 173 -23.99 1.03 -10.75
C LEU A 173 -24.86 -0.05 -10.11
N ARG A 174 -24.21 -0.94 -9.37
CA ARG A 174 -24.82 -1.89 -8.43
C ARG A 174 -24.15 -1.74 -7.06
N VAL A 175 -24.96 -1.83 -6.01
CA VAL A 175 -24.52 -1.69 -4.62
C VAL A 175 -24.73 -3.02 -3.91
N LEU A 176 -23.73 -3.42 -3.13
CA LEU A 176 -23.74 -4.57 -2.24
C LEU A 176 -23.64 -4.01 -0.81
N ASP A 177 -24.75 -4.04 -0.07
CA ASP A 177 -24.84 -3.35 1.23
C ASP A 177 -24.48 -4.21 2.45
N ASP A 178 -24.53 -5.54 2.30
CA ASP A 178 -24.22 -6.53 3.34
C ASP A 178 -23.88 -7.87 2.66
N PHE A 179 -22.72 -7.93 1.99
CA PHE A 179 -22.31 -9.14 1.27
C PHE A 179 -21.83 -10.22 2.25
N PRO A 180 -22.24 -11.50 2.13
CA PRO A 180 -21.88 -12.52 3.10
C PRO A 180 -20.37 -12.74 3.18
N LEU A 181 -19.80 -12.63 4.38
CA LEU A 181 -18.37 -12.89 4.62
C LEU A 181 -18.01 -14.36 4.35
N GLU A 182 -18.98 -15.27 4.49
CA GLU A 182 -18.87 -16.68 4.15
C GLU A 182 -18.58 -16.91 2.66
N GLU A 183 -19.11 -16.05 1.79
CA GLU A 183 -18.86 -16.10 0.34
C GLU A 183 -17.50 -15.47 -0.03
N ILE A 184 -17.00 -14.54 0.79
CA ILE A 184 -15.69 -13.92 0.61
C ILE A 184 -14.55 -14.83 1.09
N ARG A 185 -14.74 -15.55 2.20
CA ARG A 185 -13.71 -16.39 2.85
C ARG A 185 -12.93 -17.32 1.90
N PRO A 186 -13.55 -18.02 0.91
CA PRO A 186 -12.84 -18.90 0.00
C PRO A 186 -11.81 -18.20 -0.90
N TYR A 187 -11.95 -16.90 -1.11
CA TYR A 187 -11.07 -16.10 -1.97
C TYR A 187 -9.86 -15.50 -1.24
N ILE A 188 -9.69 -15.78 0.07
CA ILE A 188 -8.56 -15.28 0.84
C ILE A 188 -7.24 -15.88 0.32
N ASP A 189 -6.34 -15.01 -0.18
CA ASP A 189 -4.91 -15.33 -0.25
C ASP A 189 -4.27 -15.14 1.13
N TRP A 190 -3.92 -16.26 1.75
CA TRP A 190 -3.25 -16.31 3.04
C TRP A 190 -1.75 -15.98 2.98
N SER A 191 -1.14 -15.93 1.80
CA SER A 191 0.30 -15.67 1.69
C SER A 191 0.70 -14.30 2.26
N PRO A 192 0.00 -13.18 1.96
CA PRO A 192 0.32 -11.90 2.57
C PRO A 192 -0.12 -11.80 4.05
N PHE A 193 -1.07 -12.63 4.50
CA PHE A 193 -1.37 -12.76 5.93
C PHE A 193 -0.14 -13.25 6.70
N PHE A 194 0.51 -14.32 6.25
CA PHE A 194 1.75 -14.79 6.89
C PHE A 194 2.88 -13.76 6.84
N GLN A 195 3.02 -13.03 5.72
CA GLN A 195 4.01 -11.96 5.60
C GLN A 195 3.78 -10.83 6.61
N THR A 196 2.52 -10.51 6.90
CA THR A 196 2.15 -9.52 7.93
C THR A 196 2.66 -9.94 9.31
N TRP A 197 2.68 -11.24 9.58
CA TRP A 197 3.21 -11.84 10.81
C TRP A 197 4.71 -12.21 10.72
N SER A 198 5.43 -11.67 9.73
CA SER A 198 6.85 -11.94 9.48
C SER A 198 7.19 -13.43 9.24
N LEU A 199 6.21 -14.24 8.83
CA LEU A 199 6.41 -15.63 8.42
C LEU A 199 6.56 -15.69 6.89
N ILE A 200 7.80 -15.87 6.43
CA ILE A 200 8.13 -15.85 5.00
C ILE A 200 7.85 -17.21 4.38
N GLY A 201 6.85 -17.27 3.51
CA GLY A 201 6.52 -18.46 2.73
C GLY A 201 5.22 -18.26 1.94
N LYS A 202 4.92 -19.20 1.03
CA LYS A 202 3.69 -19.19 0.24
C LYS A 202 2.70 -20.21 0.80
N TYR A 203 1.43 -19.82 0.97
CA TYR A 203 0.37 -20.75 1.33
C TYR A 203 0.00 -21.67 0.13
N PRO A 204 -0.33 -22.96 0.36
CA PRO A 204 -0.33 -23.70 1.64
C PRO A 204 1.03 -24.31 2.01
N LYS A 205 2.07 -24.15 1.17
CA LYS A 205 3.38 -24.80 1.38
C LYS A 205 4.05 -24.41 2.70
N ILE A 206 3.86 -23.17 3.15
CA ILE A 206 4.41 -22.66 4.42
C ILE A 206 3.98 -23.50 5.63
N LEU A 207 2.81 -24.13 5.60
CA LEU A 207 2.31 -24.97 6.69
C LEU A 207 3.12 -26.26 6.88
N GLN A 208 3.84 -26.69 5.84
CA GLN A 208 4.66 -27.90 5.82
C GLN A 208 6.16 -27.57 5.93
N ASP A 209 6.53 -26.31 6.20
CA ASP A 209 7.92 -25.92 6.36
C ASP A 209 8.53 -26.55 7.63
N ASP A 210 9.74 -27.09 7.51
CA ASP A 210 10.42 -27.80 8.61
C ASP A 210 10.75 -26.92 9.81
N VAL A 211 10.92 -25.61 9.59
CA VAL A 211 11.35 -24.65 10.61
C VAL A 211 10.16 -23.87 11.14
N ILE A 212 9.36 -23.27 10.26
CA ILE A 212 8.28 -22.34 10.63
C ILE A 212 6.87 -22.95 10.51
N GLY A 213 6.73 -24.15 9.94
CA GLY A 213 5.41 -24.71 9.60
C GLY A 213 4.50 -24.93 10.79
N LYS A 214 5.05 -25.28 11.97
CA LYS A 214 4.25 -25.45 13.20
C LYS A 214 3.63 -24.13 13.67
N GLU A 215 4.40 -23.05 13.68
CA GLU A 215 3.90 -21.73 14.07
C GLU A 215 2.96 -21.15 13.01
N ALA A 216 3.26 -21.39 11.71
CA ALA A 216 2.37 -21.02 10.62
C ALA A 216 1.01 -21.74 10.71
N GLN A 217 1.00 -23.04 11.03
CA GLN A 217 -0.23 -23.80 11.22
C GLN A 217 -1.04 -23.27 12.41
N LYS A 218 -0.38 -23.06 13.55
CA LYS A 218 -1.04 -22.50 14.75
C LYS A 218 -1.66 -21.13 14.45
N LEU A 219 -0.91 -20.22 13.84
CA LEU A 219 -1.39 -18.89 13.47
C LEU A 219 -2.57 -18.97 12.50
N PHE A 220 -2.51 -19.87 11.52
CA PHE A 220 -3.61 -20.10 10.57
C PHE A 220 -4.87 -20.62 11.26
N ASP A 221 -4.73 -21.55 12.19
CA ASP A 221 -5.86 -22.10 12.94
C ASP A 221 -6.52 -21.02 13.81
N GLU A 222 -5.72 -20.21 14.50
CA GLU A 222 -6.21 -19.09 15.31
C GLU A 222 -6.88 -18.00 14.45
N ALA A 223 -6.34 -17.70 13.26
CA ALA A 223 -6.95 -16.78 12.31
C ALA A 223 -8.31 -17.28 11.82
N ASN A 224 -8.42 -18.58 11.52
CA ASN A 224 -9.69 -19.17 11.11
C ASN A 224 -10.72 -19.16 12.26
N GLN A 225 -10.30 -19.42 13.50
CA GLN A 225 -11.17 -19.31 14.67
C GLN A 225 -11.66 -17.88 14.90
N MET A 226 -10.80 -16.88 14.72
CA MET A 226 -11.23 -15.47 14.77
C MET A 226 -12.20 -15.16 13.63
N LEU A 227 -11.92 -15.63 12.42
CA LEU A 227 -12.81 -15.43 11.28
C LEU A 227 -14.19 -16.06 11.53
N ASP A 228 -14.25 -17.25 12.12
CA ASP A 228 -15.51 -17.89 12.52
C ASP A 228 -16.31 -17.01 13.50
N LYS A 229 -15.64 -16.40 14.49
CA LYS A 229 -16.27 -15.46 15.43
C LYS A 229 -16.75 -14.18 14.75
N VAL A 230 -15.91 -13.57 13.91
CA VAL A 230 -16.22 -12.36 13.12
C VAL A 230 -17.51 -12.55 12.33
N ILE A 231 -17.66 -13.71 11.70
CA ILE A 231 -18.84 -14.08 10.91
C ILE A 231 -20.04 -14.34 11.82
N ALA A 232 -19.90 -15.23 12.81
CA ALA A 232 -21.01 -15.65 13.66
C ALA A 232 -21.60 -14.50 14.50
N GLU A 233 -20.74 -13.60 14.98
CA GLU A 233 -21.13 -12.44 15.80
C GLU A 233 -21.32 -11.16 14.98
N LYS A 234 -21.12 -11.22 13.65
CA LYS A 234 -21.26 -10.08 12.72
C LYS A 234 -20.45 -8.85 13.14
N TRP A 235 -19.19 -9.06 13.53
CA TRP A 235 -18.31 -7.96 13.94
C TRP A 235 -18.01 -7.00 12.77
N LEU A 236 -18.02 -7.54 11.55
CA LEU A 236 -17.64 -6.83 10.34
C LEU A 236 -18.77 -6.88 9.31
N THR A 237 -18.96 -5.79 8.58
CA THR A 237 -19.88 -5.73 7.43
C THR A 237 -19.11 -5.51 6.13
N ALA A 238 -19.39 -6.35 5.12
CA ALA A 238 -18.85 -6.18 3.79
C ALA A 238 -19.78 -5.32 2.92
N LYS A 239 -19.23 -4.21 2.41
CA LYS A 239 -19.90 -3.32 1.45
C LYS A 239 -19.10 -3.20 0.17
N GLY A 240 -19.82 -3.18 -0.95
CA GLY A 240 -19.24 -3.04 -2.27
C GLY A 240 -20.09 -2.16 -3.16
N VAL A 241 -19.44 -1.49 -4.10
CA VAL A 241 -20.11 -0.85 -5.23
C VAL A 241 -19.32 -1.21 -6.48
N TYR A 242 -20.02 -1.55 -7.55
CA TYR A 242 -19.41 -1.88 -8.83
C TYR A 242 -20.30 -1.48 -9.98
N GLY A 243 -19.73 -1.35 -11.17
CA GLY A 243 -20.51 -1.02 -12.35
C GLY A 243 -19.70 -1.15 -13.62
N PHE A 244 -20.41 -1.05 -14.74
CA PHE A 244 -19.84 -1.04 -16.08
C PHE A 244 -20.40 0.14 -16.86
N TRP A 245 -19.54 0.79 -17.62
CA TRP A 245 -19.90 1.94 -18.44
C TRP A 245 -19.39 1.77 -19.86
N PRO A 246 -20.13 2.25 -20.87
CA PRO A 246 -19.57 2.41 -22.20
C PRO A 246 -18.32 3.27 -22.13
N ALA A 247 -17.27 2.85 -22.82
CA ALA A 247 -15.98 3.50 -22.77
C ALA A 247 -15.29 3.46 -24.13
N ASN A 248 -14.52 4.50 -24.43
CA ASN A 248 -13.57 4.49 -25.53
C ASN A 248 -12.35 5.32 -25.15
N THR A 249 -11.27 5.15 -25.91
CA THR A 249 -10.08 5.97 -25.74
C THR A 249 -10.03 7.15 -26.70
N VAL A 250 -9.54 8.28 -26.18
CA VAL A 250 -9.15 9.46 -26.96
C VAL A 250 -7.68 9.69 -26.65
N ARG A 251 -6.81 9.24 -27.56
CA ARG A 251 -5.37 9.05 -27.26
C ARG A 251 -5.16 8.15 -26.04
N ASP A 252 -4.57 8.68 -24.98
CA ASP A 252 -4.27 7.94 -23.75
C ASP A 252 -5.35 8.10 -22.68
N ASP A 253 -6.35 8.93 -22.91
CA ASP A 253 -7.45 9.05 -21.97
C ASP A 253 -8.46 7.95 -22.20
N VAL A 254 -8.91 7.32 -21.12
CA VAL A 254 -10.09 6.47 -21.12
C VAL A 254 -11.30 7.34 -20.78
N VAL A 255 -12.25 7.44 -21.70
CA VAL A 255 -13.46 8.25 -21.56
C VAL A 255 -14.62 7.31 -21.29
N LEU A 256 -15.28 7.48 -20.16
CA LEU A 256 -16.53 6.80 -19.83
C LEU A 256 -17.70 7.67 -20.26
N TYR A 257 -18.75 7.01 -20.74
CA TYR A 257 -20.00 7.64 -21.13
C TYR A 257 -21.15 7.21 -20.22
N THR A 258 -22.26 7.93 -20.28
CA THR A 258 -23.50 7.53 -19.59
C THR A 258 -23.98 6.16 -20.09
N PRO A 259 -24.66 5.36 -19.25
CA PRO A 259 -25.19 4.05 -19.66
C PRO A 259 -26.08 4.09 -20.92
N GLU A 260 -26.77 5.20 -21.15
CA GLU A 260 -27.68 5.43 -22.28
C GLU A 260 -26.94 5.77 -23.58
N SER A 261 -25.64 6.08 -23.53
CA SER A 261 -24.87 6.50 -24.69
C SER A 261 -24.73 5.40 -25.76
N THR A 262 -24.88 5.79 -27.03
CA THR A 262 -24.65 4.96 -28.22
C THR A 262 -23.33 5.33 -28.90
N LEU A 263 -23.03 4.72 -30.06
CA LEU A 263 -21.85 5.08 -30.83
C LEU A 263 -21.99 6.45 -31.50
N GLU A 264 -23.22 6.80 -31.88
CA GLU A 264 -23.61 8.05 -32.55
C GLU A 264 -23.83 9.19 -31.56
N GLU A 265 -24.39 8.88 -30.39
CA GLU A 265 -24.73 9.86 -29.34
C GLU A 265 -24.00 9.52 -28.05
N ARG A 266 -22.93 10.27 -27.78
CA ARG A 266 -22.04 10.05 -26.63
C ARG A 266 -22.14 11.20 -25.65
N GLU A 267 -22.50 10.90 -24.41
CA GLU A 267 -22.47 11.84 -23.30
C GLU A 267 -21.33 11.45 -22.35
N GLU A 268 -20.27 12.25 -22.34
CA GLU A 268 -19.10 12.02 -21.47
C GLU A 268 -19.49 12.15 -20.00
N LEU A 269 -19.27 11.07 -19.24
CA LEU A 269 -19.51 11.02 -17.81
C LEU A 269 -18.24 11.40 -17.03
N VAL A 270 -17.11 10.78 -17.38
CA VAL A 270 -15.81 11.03 -16.75
C VAL A 270 -14.68 10.64 -17.69
N ARG A 271 -13.53 11.31 -17.53
CA ARG A 271 -12.32 11.05 -18.28
C ARG A 271 -11.17 10.74 -17.34
N PHE A 272 -10.55 9.58 -17.56
CA PHE A 272 -9.39 9.12 -16.81
C PHE A 272 -8.12 9.30 -17.65
N PRO A 273 -7.22 10.22 -17.27
CA PRO A 273 -5.93 10.35 -17.94
C PRO A 273 -5.03 9.16 -17.58
N MET A 274 -4.57 8.42 -18.59
CA MET A 274 -3.62 7.31 -18.38
C MET A 274 -2.19 7.74 -18.70
N LEU A 275 -1.24 7.13 -17.98
CA LEU A 275 0.18 7.32 -18.24
C LEU A 275 0.67 6.30 -19.27
N ARG A 276 1.54 6.75 -20.17
CA ARG A 276 2.24 5.91 -21.14
C ARG A 276 3.69 5.69 -20.73
N GLN A 277 4.16 4.46 -20.85
CA GLN A 277 5.57 4.14 -20.67
C GLN A 277 6.43 4.96 -21.66
N GLN A 278 7.49 5.62 -21.20
CA GLN A 278 8.44 6.35 -22.07
C GLN A 278 9.88 5.88 -21.92
N TRP A 279 10.14 4.94 -21.01
CA TRP A 279 11.49 4.41 -20.81
C TRP A 279 11.78 3.33 -21.84
N GLU A 280 12.80 3.56 -22.68
CA GLU A 280 13.29 2.60 -23.65
C GLU A 280 14.13 1.51 -22.98
N ARG A 281 13.70 0.25 -23.14
CA ARG A 281 14.42 -0.94 -22.70
C ARG A 281 14.91 -1.74 -23.91
N LYS A 282 16.05 -2.42 -23.75
CA LYS A 282 16.58 -3.30 -24.80
C LYS A 282 15.56 -4.41 -25.11
N GLY A 283 15.18 -4.55 -26.38
CA GLY A 283 14.20 -5.53 -26.83
C GLY A 283 12.73 -5.13 -26.59
N GLN A 284 12.47 -3.89 -26.17
CA GLN A 284 11.10 -3.38 -26.07
C GLN A 284 10.55 -3.10 -27.47
N SER A 285 9.41 -3.71 -27.78
CA SER A 285 8.70 -3.51 -29.04
C SER A 285 7.53 -2.55 -28.95
N ASN A 286 7.04 -2.28 -27.74
CA ASN A 286 5.94 -1.34 -27.51
C ASN A 286 6.06 -0.58 -26.19
N PHE A 287 5.40 0.57 -26.14
CA PHE A 287 5.28 1.44 -24.97
C PHE A 287 3.85 1.40 -24.48
N ARG A 288 3.60 0.71 -23.38
CA ARG A 288 2.22 0.42 -22.93
C ARG A 288 1.59 1.58 -22.18
N SER A 289 0.27 1.69 -22.32
CA SER A 289 -0.66 2.47 -21.49
C SER A 289 -1.84 1.56 -21.10
N LEU A 290 -2.53 1.87 -20.00
CA LEU A 290 -3.79 1.20 -19.68
C LEU A 290 -4.88 1.45 -20.74
N SER A 291 -4.81 2.59 -21.42
CA SER A 291 -5.70 2.92 -22.56
C SER A 291 -5.54 1.96 -23.74
N ASP A 292 -4.40 1.28 -23.90
CA ASP A 292 -4.17 0.41 -25.06
C ASP A 292 -5.12 -0.81 -25.11
N TYR A 293 -5.86 -1.07 -24.02
CA TYR A 293 -6.79 -2.19 -23.89
C TYR A 293 -8.26 -1.78 -23.98
N VAL A 294 -8.55 -0.53 -24.36
CA VAL A 294 -9.92 -0.03 -24.56
C VAL A 294 -10.03 0.57 -25.96
N ALA A 295 -11.07 0.18 -26.69
CA ALA A 295 -11.25 0.52 -28.10
C ALA A 295 -11.20 2.05 -28.33
N PRO A 296 -10.37 2.53 -29.27
CA PRO A 296 -10.33 3.92 -29.67
C PRO A 296 -11.66 4.43 -30.21
N VAL A 297 -11.98 5.70 -29.99
CA VAL A 297 -13.20 6.34 -30.54
C VAL A 297 -13.32 6.21 -32.06
N ASP A 298 -12.20 6.27 -32.77
CA ASP A 298 -12.11 6.18 -34.24
C ASP A 298 -12.19 4.74 -34.78
N SER A 299 -12.16 3.72 -33.91
CA SER A 299 -12.38 2.33 -34.31
C SER A 299 -13.83 2.03 -34.69
N GLY A 300 -14.77 2.89 -34.30
CA GLY A 300 -16.21 2.65 -34.47
C GLY A 300 -16.76 1.49 -33.63
N ARG A 301 -15.96 0.93 -32.71
CA ARG A 301 -16.38 -0.17 -31.81
C ARG A 301 -16.88 0.39 -30.48
N ARG A 302 -17.93 -0.25 -29.95
CA ARG A 302 -18.37 -0.02 -28.57
C ARG A 302 -17.54 -0.91 -27.65
N ASP A 303 -17.02 -0.31 -26.59
CA ASP A 303 -16.25 -1.00 -25.56
C ASP A 303 -16.71 -0.52 -24.18
N TYR A 304 -16.21 -1.13 -23.13
CA TYR A 304 -16.68 -0.96 -21.77
C TYR A 304 -15.53 -0.98 -20.77
N VAL A 305 -15.71 -0.26 -19.68
CA VAL A 305 -14.82 -0.33 -18.52
C VAL A 305 -15.64 -0.57 -17.28
N GLY A 306 -15.17 -1.51 -16.47
CA GLY A 306 -15.69 -1.77 -15.14
C GLY A 306 -14.90 -1.02 -14.08
N ALA A 307 -15.56 -0.63 -13.00
CA ALA A 307 -14.91 -0.12 -11.80
C ALA A 307 -15.63 -0.63 -10.56
N PHE A 308 -14.90 -0.76 -9.46
CA PHE A 308 -15.45 -1.19 -8.18
C PHE A 308 -14.73 -0.53 -7.00
N ALA A 309 -15.39 -0.55 -5.85
CA ALA A 309 -14.81 -0.26 -4.55
C ALA A 309 -15.45 -1.19 -3.51
N VAL A 310 -14.64 -1.83 -2.68
CA VAL A 310 -15.07 -2.78 -1.65
C VAL A 310 -14.44 -2.46 -0.31
N THR A 311 -15.13 -2.84 0.76
CA THR A 311 -14.60 -2.80 2.13
C THR A 311 -15.27 -3.88 2.96
N THR A 312 -14.53 -4.41 3.92
CA THR A 312 -14.99 -5.42 4.89
C THR A 312 -14.72 -4.98 6.32
N GLY A 313 -14.24 -3.76 6.53
CA GLY A 313 -13.78 -3.27 7.84
C GLY A 313 -14.81 -2.47 8.63
N LEU A 314 -16.06 -2.38 8.18
CA LEU A 314 -17.08 -1.59 8.88
C LEU A 314 -17.53 -2.30 10.16
N GLY A 315 -17.45 -1.62 11.30
CA GLY A 315 -17.78 -2.18 12.61
C GLY A 315 -16.56 -2.70 13.40
N ILE A 316 -15.37 -2.60 12.82
CA ILE A 316 -14.12 -3.11 13.43
C ILE A 316 -13.74 -2.38 14.72
N GLU A 317 -14.20 -1.15 14.93
CA GLU A 317 -13.80 -0.28 16.04
C GLU A 317 -14.14 -0.90 17.40
N ALA A 318 -15.37 -1.39 17.58
CA ALA A 318 -15.82 -1.88 18.89
C ALA A 318 -15.05 -3.13 19.38
N PRO A 319 -14.79 -4.16 18.54
CA PRO A 319 -13.88 -5.25 18.92
C PRO A 319 -12.44 -4.78 19.22
N LEU A 320 -11.91 -3.82 18.46
CA LEU A 320 -10.55 -3.29 18.68
C LEU A 320 -10.43 -2.54 20.01
N GLU A 321 -11.42 -1.70 20.35
CA GLU A 321 -11.48 -1.00 21.65
C GLU A 321 -11.52 -2.00 22.81
N ARG A 322 -12.25 -3.12 22.67
CA ARG A 322 -12.26 -4.20 23.67
C ARG A 322 -10.87 -4.82 23.84
N PHE A 323 -10.21 -5.20 22.73
CA PHE A 323 -8.88 -5.80 22.80
C PHE A 323 -7.83 -4.83 23.36
N GLU A 324 -7.93 -3.55 23.04
CA GLU A 324 -7.06 -2.52 23.62
C GLU A 324 -7.25 -2.39 25.14
N ALA A 325 -8.50 -2.36 25.61
CA ALA A 325 -8.82 -2.31 27.04
C ALA A 325 -8.35 -3.56 27.82
N GLU A 326 -8.29 -4.71 27.13
CA GLU A 326 -7.77 -5.98 27.66
C GLU A 326 -6.24 -6.12 27.49
N HIS A 327 -5.57 -5.14 26.89
CA HIS A 327 -4.15 -5.18 26.53
C HIS A 327 -3.78 -6.37 25.63
N ASP A 328 -4.70 -6.78 24.76
CA ASP A 328 -4.54 -7.90 23.82
C ASP A 328 -4.12 -7.40 22.43
N ASP A 329 -2.85 -7.00 22.32
CA ASP A 329 -2.25 -6.57 21.06
C ASP A 329 -2.34 -7.67 19.98
N TYR A 330 -2.31 -8.94 20.39
CA TYR A 330 -2.34 -10.08 19.48
C TYR A 330 -3.69 -10.19 18.76
N GLN A 331 -4.79 -10.19 19.50
CA GLN A 331 -6.14 -10.26 18.92
C GLN A 331 -6.46 -8.99 18.10
N SER A 332 -5.96 -7.83 18.54
CA SER A 332 -6.10 -6.57 17.80
C SER A 332 -5.42 -6.64 16.42
N ILE A 333 -4.16 -7.08 16.36
CA ILE A 333 -3.42 -7.25 15.10
C ILE A 333 -4.06 -8.35 14.23
N MET A 334 -4.49 -9.46 14.84
CA MET A 334 -5.17 -10.55 14.15
C MET A 334 -6.43 -10.07 13.45
N LEU A 335 -7.30 -9.31 14.15
CA LEU A 335 -8.54 -8.82 13.58
C LEU A 335 -8.28 -7.85 12.41
N LYS A 336 -7.33 -6.94 12.57
CA LYS A 336 -6.95 -6.00 11.49
C LYS A 336 -6.41 -6.76 10.26
N ALA A 337 -5.55 -7.76 10.47
CA ALA A 337 -5.00 -8.58 9.39
C ALA A 337 -6.09 -9.40 8.68
N ILE A 338 -7.05 -9.97 9.41
CA ILE A 338 -8.19 -10.69 8.82
C ILE A 338 -9.10 -9.75 8.03
N ALA A 339 -9.42 -8.57 8.58
CA ALA A 339 -10.23 -7.58 7.87
C ALA A 339 -9.57 -7.16 6.55
N ASP A 340 -8.26 -6.94 6.55
CA ASP A 340 -7.47 -6.66 5.35
C ASP A 340 -7.52 -7.83 4.34
N ARG A 341 -7.35 -9.08 4.80
CA ARG A 341 -7.51 -10.27 3.95
C ARG A 341 -8.90 -10.40 3.35
N LEU A 342 -9.94 -10.09 4.12
CA LEU A 342 -11.32 -10.10 3.65
C LEU A 342 -11.56 -9.00 2.59
N ALA A 343 -10.95 -7.83 2.72
CA ALA A 343 -11.11 -6.76 1.74
C ALA A 343 -10.51 -7.15 0.38
N GLU A 344 -9.30 -7.71 0.40
CA GLU A 344 -8.63 -8.23 -0.81
C GLU A 344 -9.39 -9.42 -1.40
N ALA A 345 -9.85 -10.35 -0.55
CA ALA A 345 -10.68 -11.47 -0.98
C ALA A 345 -12.01 -11.01 -1.59
N PHE A 346 -12.60 -9.91 -1.10
CA PHE A 346 -13.83 -9.37 -1.67
C PHE A 346 -13.57 -8.73 -3.05
N ALA A 347 -12.41 -8.11 -3.26
CA ALA A 347 -12.02 -7.64 -4.58
C ALA A 347 -11.93 -8.81 -5.58
N GLU A 348 -11.33 -9.94 -5.18
CA GLU A 348 -11.25 -11.14 -6.01
C GLU A 348 -12.62 -11.79 -6.23
N ALA A 349 -13.43 -11.93 -5.17
CA ALA A 349 -14.76 -12.52 -5.25
C ALA A 349 -15.72 -11.70 -6.13
N LEU A 350 -15.56 -10.38 -6.16
CA LEU A 350 -16.35 -9.48 -7.01
C LEU A 350 -15.87 -9.47 -8.46
N HIS A 351 -14.59 -9.75 -8.68
CA HIS A 351 -13.99 -9.81 -10.03
C HIS A 351 -14.26 -11.15 -10.72
N ALA A 352 -14.33 -12.24 -9.95
CA ALA A 352 -14.74 -13.56 -10.41
C ALA A 352 -16.22 -13.61 -10.79
#